data_AF-A0A8X7VAG8-F1
#
_entry.id   AF-A0A8X7VAG8-F1
#
_cell.length_a   1.000
_cell.length_b   1.000
_cell.length_c   1.000
_cell.angle_alpha   90.00
_cell.angle_beta   90.00
_cell.angle_gamma   90.00
#
_symmetry.space_group_name_H-M   'P 1'
#
loop_
_entity.id
_entity.type
_entity.pdbx_description
1 polymer ?
#
loop_
_entity_poly.entity_id
_entity_poly.type
_entity_poly.pdbx_seq_one_letter_code
_entity_poly.pdbx_strand_id
1 'polypeptide(L)' 'MVRKLPTSSFNLQLYQVVDDRSSDPIISWSKSNNNSFGCLGLESFASDILMKSPRFGQKLNRV' A
#
# COMPACT_ATOMS: atom_id res chain seq x y z
N MET A 1 8.48 19.19 12.95
CA MET A 1 8.00 19.46 11.58
C MET A 1 7.20 18.27 11.09
N VAL A 2 5.87 18.33 11.16
CA VAL A 2 5.02 17.29 10.55
C VAL A 2 4.90 17.65 9.07
N ARG A 3 5.61 16.91 8.21
CA ARG A 3 5.46 17.06 6.75
C ARG A 3 4.08 16.50 6.40
N LYS A 4 3.06 17.37 6.32
CA LYS A 4 1.81 17.05 5.62
C LYS A 4 2.14 16.88 4.14
N LEU A 5 2.48 15.66 3.76
CA LEU A 5 2.67 15.27 2.37
C LEU A 5 1.30 15.31 1.65
N PRO A 6 1.25 15.72 0.38
CA PRO A 6 0.00 15.85 -0.35
C PRO A 6 -0.72 14.50 -0.40
N THR A 7 -1.92 14.43 0.17
CA THR A 7 -2.76 13.23 0.36
C THR A 7 -3.24 12.56 -0.93
N SER A 8 -2.75 12.98 -2.12
CA SER A 8 -3.25 12.53 -3.42
C SER A 8 -2.27 11.71 -4.27
N SER A 9 -1.06 11.42 -3.78
CA SER A 9 -0.13 10.58 -4.54
C SER A 9 -0.35 9.10 -4.22
N PHE A 10 -0.53 8.28 -5.27
CA PHE A 10 -0.59 6.82 -5.21
C PHE A 10 0.51 6.23 -4.34
N ASN A 11 1.73 6.77 -4.47
CA ASN A 11 2.88 6.32 -3.69
C ASN A 11 2.67 6.57 -2.20
N LEU A 12 2.16 7.73 -1.79
CA LEU A 12 1.91 8.03 -0.37
C LEU A 12 0.88 7.10 0.26
N GLN A 13 -0.17 6.78 -0.48
CA GLN A 13 -1.20 5.84 -0.02
C GLN A 13 -0.61 4.43 0.13
N LEU A 14 0.21 3.98 -0.81
CA LEU A 14 0.93 2.71 -0.71
C LEU A 14 1.86 2.68 0.51
N TYR A 15 2.66 3.72 0.70
CA TYR A 15 3.54 3.81 1.87
C TYR A 15 2.77 3.75 3.19
N GLN A 16 1.62 4.44 3.29
CA GLN A 16 0.77 4.39 4.48
C GLN A 16 0.20 2.99 4.74
N VAL A 17 -0.18 2.27 3.69
CA VAL A 17 -0.68 0.90 3.80
C VAL A 17 0.41 -0.06 4.26
N VAL A 18 1.62 0.05 3.68
CA VAL A 18 2.75 -0.82 4.02
C VAL A 18 3.28 -0.52 5.43
N ASP A 19 3.17 0.72 5.90
CA ASP A 19 3.59 1.14 7.24
C ASP A 19 2.58 0.73 8.33
N ASP A 20 1.32 0.47 7.96
CA ASP A 20 0.30 -0.02 8.88
C ASP A 20 0.53 -1.51 9.22
N ARG A 21 0.98 -1.76 10.45
CA ARG A 21 1.20 -3.13 10.97
C ARG A 21 -0.04 -4.00 10.96
N SER A 22 -1.25 -3.42 10.91
CA SER A 22 -2.49 -4.19 10.76
C SER A 22 -2.57 -4.89 9.40
N SER A 23 -1.86 -4.34 8.40
CA SER A 23 -1.78 -4.84 7.04
C SER A 23 -0.61 -5.80 6.81
N ASP A 24 0.31 -5.97 7.79
CA ASP A 24 1.47 -6.89 7.72
C ASP A 24 1.14 -8.32 7.23
N PRO A 25 -0.03 -8.92 7.54
CA PRO A 25 -0.40 -10.23 7.01
C PRO A 25 -0.60 -10.27 5.48
N ILE A 26 -0.87 -9.11 4.86
CA ILE A 26 -1.22 -8.96 3.44
C ILE A 26 -0.12 -8.22 2.68
N ILE A 27 0.44 -7.16 3.26
CA ILE A 27 1.52 -6.38 2.69
C ILE A 27 2.42 -5.85 3.80
N SER A 28 3.73 -6.08 3.68
CA SER A 28 4.68 -5.67 4.70
C SER A 28 6.01 -5.28 4.09
N TRP A 29 6.79 -4.48 4.82
CA TRP A 29 8.19 -4.25 4.49
C TRP A 29 8.98 -5.56 4.48
N SER A 30 9.91 -5.66 3.55
CA SER A 30 10.86 -6.77 3.51
C SER A 30 11.81 -6.65 4.69
N LYS A 31 11.93 -7.73 5.48
CA LYS A 31 12.83 -7.77 6.65
C LYS A 31 14.31 -7.63 6.27
N SER A 32 14.65 -7.92 5.02
CA SER A 32 16.03 -7.86 4.53
C SER A 32 16.39 -6.52 3.88
N ASN A 33 15.41 -5.70 3.50
CA ASN A 33 15.64 -4.45 2.78
C ASN A 33 14.51 -3.45 3.06
N ASN A 34 14.86 -2.27 3.57
CA ASN A 34 13.90 -1.22 3.89
C ASN A 34 13.32 -0.51 2.63
N ASN A 35 13.80 -0.86 1.43
CA ASN A 35 13.33 -0.25 0.18
C ASN A 35 12.42 -1.17 -0.65
N SER A 36 12.07 -2.36 -0.14
CA SER A 36 11.12 -3.25 -0.81
C SER A 36 10.06 -3.75 0.14
N PHE A 37 8.85 -3.94 -0.39
CA PHE A 37 7.74 -4.56 0.33
C PHE A 37 7.27 -5.81 -0.40
N GLY A 38 6.80 -6.79 0.36
CA GLY A 38 6.17 -8.00 -0.16
C GLY A 38 4.67 -7.90 -0.01
N CYS A 39 3.93 -8.40 -1.00
CA CYS A 39 2.48 -8.58 -0.93
C CYS A 39 2.18 -10.09 -0.95
N LEU A 40 1.48 -10.56 0.08
CA LEU A 40 1.03 -11.93 0.24
C LEU A 40 -0.45 -12.01 -0.12
N GLY A 41 -0.76 -12.69 -1.23
CA GLY A 41 -2.13 -12.90 -1.69
C GLY A 41 -2.72 -11.68 -2.40
N LEU A 42 -2.63 -11.67 -3.73
CA LEU A 42 -3.16 -10.60 -4.58
C LEU A 42 -4.68 -10.41 -4.43
N GLU A 43 -5.43 -11.49 -4.16
CA GLU A 43 -6.89 -11.42 -3.96
C GLU A 43 -7.26 -10.67 -2.67
N SER A 44 -6.57 -10.97 -1.56
CA SER A 44 -6.75 -10.28 -0.29
C SER A 44 -6.29 -8.83 -0.40
N PHE A 45 -5.17 -8.57 -1.07
CA PHE A 45 -4.73 -7.20 -1.34
C PHE A 45 -5.76 -6.42 -2.16
N ALA A 46 -6.37 -7.04 -3.17
CA ALA A 46 -7.38 -6.38 -3.98
C ALA A 46 -8.66 -6.07 -3.19
N SER A 47 -9.17 -7.03 -2.42
CA SER A 47 -10.41 -6.85 -1.66
C SER A 47 -10.22 -5.96 -0.43
N ASP A 48 -9.13 -6.13 0.33
CA ASP A 48 -8.95 -5.41 1.59
C ASP A 48 -8.25 -4.07 1.45
N ILE A 49 -7.45 -3.86 0.39
CA ILE A 49 -6.62 -2.66 0.26
C ILE A 49 -7.04 -1.85 -0.97
N LEU A 50 -7.14 -2.48 -2.16
CA LEU A 50 -7.53 -1.76 -3.38
C LEU A 50 -9.00 -1.28 -3.32
N MET A 51 -9.95 -2.08 -2.80
CA MET A 51 -11.35 -1.63 -2.69
C MET A 51 -11.53 -0.51 -1.67
N LYS A 52 -10.74 -0.47 -0.58
CA LYS A 52 -10.78 0.63 0.41
C LYS A 52 -10.18 1.93 -0.14
N SER A 53 -9.45 1.85 -1.25
CA SER A 53 -8.79 2.99 -1.89
C SER A 53 -9.10 3.03 -3.40
N PRO A 54 -10.30 3.50 -3.82
CA PRO A 54 -10.74 3.46 -5.22
C PRO A 54 -9.83 4.20 -6.20
N ARG A 55 -9.05 5.19 -5.73
CA ARG A 55 -8.03 5.90 -6.55
C ARG A 55 -6.75 5.07 -6.76
N PHE A 56 -6.45 4.16 -5.83
CA PHE A 56 -5.30 3.26 -5.86
C PHE A 56 -5.59 2.07 -6.79
N GLY A 57 -6.80 1.47 -6.66
CA GLY A 57 -7.26 0.38 -7.53
C GLY A 57 -7.43 0.74 -9.01
N GLN A 58 -7.88 1.96 -9.32
CA GLN A 58 -8.03 2.41 -10.72
C GLN A 58 -6.70 2.56 -11.46
N LYS A 59 -5.60 2.82 -10.75
CA LYS A 59 -4.29 3.06 -11.38
C LYS A 59 -3.52 1.78 -11.65
N LEU A 60 -3.74 0.73 -10.85
CA LEU A 60 -3.17 -0.60 -11.06
C LEU A 60 -3.83 -1.36 -12.22
N ASN A 61 -5.13 -1.15 -12.47
CA ASN A 61 -5.86 -1.78 -13.58
C ASN A 61 -5.52 -1.22 -14.98
N ARG A 62 -4.60 -0.27 -15.08
CA ARG A 62 -4.30 0.46 -16.33
C ARG A 62 -2.89 0.19 -16.86
N VAL A 63 -2.22 -0.86 -16.36
CA VAL A 63 -0.89 -1.31 -16.81
C VAL A 63 -1.02 -2.63 -17.53
#